data_AF-A0A1Y5I5U8-F1
#
_entry.id   AF-A0A1Y5I5U8-F1
#
_cell.length_a   1.000
_cell.length_b   1.000
_cell.length_c   1.000
_cell.angle_alpha   90.00
_cell.angle_beta   90.00
_cell.angle_gamma   90.00
#
_symmetry.space_group_name_H-M   'P 1'
#
loop_
_entity.id
_entity.type
_entity.pdbx_description
1 polymer ?
#
loop_
_entity_poly.entity_id
_entity_poly.type
_entity_poly.pdbx_seq_one_letter_code
_entity_poly.pdbx_strand_id
1 'polypeptide(L)'
;REKSPGEGGVNRCRVLMRNTIGKAVLNAGLYAKMSATLTEKKNKDGSKTANGLMFTAFNAEEDNQKTLVYLRFGKESDAKELHKLITEHVAKM
;
A
#
# COMPACT_ATOMS: atom_id res chain seq x y z
N ARG A 1 -22.20 -17.57 -3.10
CA ARG A 1 -22.79 -16.21 -3.18
C ARG A 1 -21.73 -15.26 -2.65
N GLU A 2 -21.01 -14.54 -3.50
CA GLU A 2 -20.13 -13.47 -3.03
C GLU A 2 -21.00 -12.42 -2.32
N LYS A 3 -20.64 -12.08 -1.08
CA LYS A 3 -21.30 -11.01 -0.35
C LYS A 3 -20.92 -9.70 -1.01
N SER A 4 -21.92 -8.93 -1.42
CA SER A 4 -21.73 -7.55 -1.86
C SER A 4 -20.96 -6.76 -0.80
N PRO A 5 -19.91 -5.99 -1.17
CA PRO A 5 -19.14 -5.21 -0.22
C PRO A 5 -19.99 -4.02 0.23
N GLY A 6 -20.83 -4.20 1.24
CA GLY A 6 -21.74 -3.13 1.67
C GLY A 6 -22.66 -3.42 2.85
N GLU A 7 -22.75 -4.65 3.35
CA GLU A 7 -23.50 -4.92 4.59
C GLU A 7 -22.72 -4.41 5.81
N GLY A 8 -22.84 -3.11 6.11
CA GLY A 8 -22.31 -2.51 7.34
C GLY A 8 -21.81 -1.06 7.27
N GLY A 9 -21.87 -0.37 6.12
CA GLY A 9 -21.54 1.06 6.02
C GLY A 9 -20.06 1.44 6.22
N VAL A 10 -19.16 0.48 6.43
CA VAL A 10 -17.72 0.74 6.59
C VAL A 10 -17.05 0.67 5.21
N ASN A 11 -16.45 1.77 4.77
CA ASN A 11 -15.67 1.84 3.53
C ASN A 11 -14.35 1.06 3.72
N ARG A 12 -14.36 -0.24 3.43
CA ARG A 12 -13.18 -1.12 3.58
C ARG A 12 -12.36 -1.11 2.30
N CYS A 13 -11.12 -0.65 2.38
CA CYS A 13 -10.11 -0.77 1.32
C CYS A 13 -8.98 -1.72 1.74
N ARG A 14 -8.33 -2.36 0.77
CA ARG A 14 -7.14 -3.18 1.00
C ARG A 14 -6.12 -2.97 -0.11
N VAL A 15 -4.85 -3.18 0.25
CA VAL A 15 -3.76 -3.37 -0.72
C VAL A 15 -3.62 -4.87 -0.98
N LEU A 16 -3.78 -5.26 -2.25
CA LEU A 16 -3.60 -6.63 -2.71
C LEU A 16 -2.50 -6.66 -3.78
N MET A 17 -1.43 -7.41 -3.54
CA MET A 17 -0.36 -7.64 -4.51
C MET A 17 -0.20 -9.13 -4.77
N ARG A 18 -0.06 -9.48 -6.04
CA ARG A 18 0.21 -10.85 -6.50
C ARG A 18 1.52 -10.88 -7.27
N ASN A 19 2.25 -11.99 -7.15
CA ASN A 19 3.41 -12.25 -7.99
C ASN A 19 2.99 -12.79 -9.38
N THR A 20 3.97 -13.07 -10.24
CA THR A 20 3.76 -13.52 -11.63
C THR A 20 3.05 -14.87 -11.74
N ILE A 21 3.10 -15.72 -10.70
CA ILE A 21 2.37 -17.00 -10.64
C ILE A 21 0.98 -16.85 -10.01
N GLY A 22 0.54 -15.62 -9.71
CA GLY A 22 -0.77 -15.33 -9.12
C GLY A 22 -0.88 -15.51 -7.60
N LYS A 23 0.19 -15.90 -6.91
CA LYS A 23 0.21 -16.01 -5.44
C LYS A 23 0.16 -14.62 -4.80
N ALA A 24 -0.68 -14.45 -3.79
CA ALA A 24 -0.72 -13.23 -3.00
C ALA A 24 0.57 -13.09 -2.18
N VAL A 25 1.14 -11.90 -2.18
CA VAL A 25 2.37 -11.56 -1.42
C VAL A 25 2.13 -10.40 -0.45
N LEU A 26 1.08 -9.62 -0.69
CA LEU A 26 0.56 -8.62 0.23
C LEU A 26 -0.96 -8.66 0.16
N ASN A 27 -1.61 -8.83 1.30
CA ASN A 27 -3.05 -8.76 1.43
C ASN A 27 -3.36 -8.08 2.76
N ALA A 28 -3.45 -6.75 2.73
CA ALA A 28 -3.54 -5.93 3.94
C ALA A 28 -4.66 -4.90 3.83
N GLY A 29 -5.53 -4.86 4.83
CA GLY A 29 -6.56 -3.82 4.94
C GLY A 29 -5.92 -2.46 5.27
N LEU A 30 -6.45 -1.39 4.67
CA LEU A 30 -6.16 -0.04 5.14
C LEU A 30 -6.92 0.20 6.45
N TYR A 31 -6.29 0.88 7.40
CA TYR A 31 -6.84 1.15 8.72
C TYR A 31 -6.70 2.63 9.09
N ALA A 32 -7.59 3.11 9.97
CA ALA A 32 -7.60 4.50 10.40
C ALA A 32 -6.25 4.90 11.02
N LYS A 33 -5.78 6.12 10.72
CA LYS A 33 -4.49 6.67 11.17
C LYS A 33 -3.25 5.91 10.67
N MET A 34 -3.39 5.04 9.67
CA MET A 34 -2.25 4.46 8.96
C MET A 34 -1.40 5.57 8.34
N SER A 35 -0.08 5.51 8.53
CA SER A 35 0.86 6.40 7.86
C SER A 35 1.48 5.71 6.64
N ALA A 36 1.60 6.47 5.56
CA ALA A 36 2.35 6.12 4.38
C ALA A 36 3.31 7.27 4.06
N THR A 37 4.54 6.93 3.69
CA THR A 37 5.62 7.92 3.50
C THR A 37 6.30 7.67 2.17
N LEU A 38 6.40 8.71 1.34
CA LEU A 38 7.23 8.67 0.14
C LEU A 38 8.71 8.58 0.53
N THR A 39 9.46 7.79 -0.22
CA THR A 39 10.88 7.56 0.03
C THR A 39 11.69 7.85 -1.23
N GLU A 40 12.89 8.37 -1.00
CA GLU A 40 13.82 8.74 -2.05
C GLU A 40 14.83 7.61 -2.29
N LYS A 41 15.17 7.38 -3.56
CA LYS A 41 16.32 6.60 -3.95
C LYS A 41 17.39 7.54 -4.48
N LYS A 42 18.62 7.41 -3.94
CA LYS A 42 19.80 8.07 -4.51
C LYS A 42 20.31 7.25 -5.71
N ASN A 43 20.43 7.90 -6.86
CA ASN A 43 20.98 7.31 -8.07
C ASN A 43 22.52 7.43 -8.08
N LYS A 44 23.17 6.69 -8.99
CA LYS A 44 24.64 6.66 -9.09
C LYS A 44 25.25 8.02 -9.47
N ASP A 45 24.50 8.83 -10.18
CA ASP A 45 24.84 10.22 -10.55
C ASP A 45 24.65 11.23 -9.41
N GLY A 46 24.20 10.78 -8.24
CA GLY A 46 23.92 11.62 -7.09
C GLY A 46 22.52 12.24 -7.07
N SER A 47 21.74 12.11 -8.15
CA SER A 47 20.34 12.56 -8.19
C SER A 47 19.46 11.75 -7.23
N LYS A 48 18.30 12.30 -6.88
CA LYS A 48 17.31 11.62 -6.05
C LYS A 48 15.99 11.47 -6.82
N THR A 49 15.35 10.32 -6.69
CA THR A 49 14.03 10.07 -7.26
C THR A 49 13.09 9.59 -6.17
N ALA A 50 11.91 10.22 -6.02
CA ALA A 50 10.93 9.88 -5.00
C ALA A 50 10.01 8.73 -5.45
N ASN A 51 10.59 7.61 -5.87
CA ASN A 51 9.86 6.48 -6.46
C ASN A 51 9.54 5.34 -5.48
N GLY A 52 9.73 5.54 -4.19
CA GLY A 52 9.39 4.54 -3.20
C GLY A 52 8.24 4.97 -2.29
N LEU A 53 7.51 4.00 -1.76
CA LEU A 53 6.46 4.19 -0.77
C LEU A 53 6.67 3.20 0.37
N MET A 54 6.64 3.70 1.60
CA MET A 54 6.79 2.90 2.80
C MET A 54 5.56 3.06 3.70
N PHE A 55 5.03 1.96 4.22
CA PHE A 55 3.92 1.96 5.17
C PHE A 55 3.96 0.70 6.02
N THR A 56 3.29 0.73 7.17
CA THR A 56 3.11 -0.49 7.97
C THR A 56 1.75 -1.11 7.67
N ALA A 57 1.69 -2.43 7.55
CA ALA A 57 0.48 -3.17 7.25
C ALA A 57 0.37 -4.44 8.08
N PHE A 58 -0.84 -4.90 8.35
CA PHE A 58 -1.10 -6.24 8.88
C PHE A 58 -1.32 -7.17 7.68
N ASN A 59 -0.31 -7.99 7.35
CA ASN A 59 -0.33 -8.77 6.13
C ASN A 59 -0.93 -10.15 6.38
N ALA A 60 -2.10 -10.44 5.81
CA ALA A 60 -2.76 -11.74 5.96
C ALA A 60 -1.93 -12.92 5.40
N GLU A 61 -0.97 -12.65 4.50
CA GLU A 61 -0.05 -13.66 3.95
C GLU A 61 1.14 -13.97 4.89
N GLU A 62 1.31 -13.21 5.98
CA GLU A 62 2.35 -13.38 7.01
C GLU A 62 1.71 -13.51 8.40
N ASP A 63 0.74 -14.42 8.55
CA ASP A 63 0.03 -14.67 9.82
C ASP A 63 -0.60 -13.41 10.45
N ASN A 64 -0.96 -12.43 9.61
CA ASN A 64 -1.49 -11.14 10.03
C ASN A 64 -0.53 -10.34 10.93
N GLN A 65 0.78 -10.59 10.82
CA GLN A 65 1.80 -9.85 11.53
C GLN A 65 1.93 -8.43 10.98
N LYS A 66 2.38 -7.52 11.85
CA LYS A 66 2.64 -6.13 11.52
C LYS A 66 3.97 -6.04 10.78
N THR A 67 3.91 -5.81 9.47
CA THR A 67 5.07 -5.80 8.57
C THR A 67 5.31 -4.39 8.01
N LEU A 68 6.57 -3.98 7.94
CA LEU A 68 6.97 -2.78 7.21
C LEU A 68 7.02 -3.09 5.72
N VAL A 69 6.09 -2.54 4.96
CA VAL A 69 6.02 -2.69 3.50
C VAL A 69 6.83 -1.56 2.85
N TYR A 70 7.74 -1.94 1.96
CA TYR A 70 8.49 -1.03 1.11
C TYR A 70 8.26 -1.35 -0.37
N LEU A 71 7.59 -0.46 -1.07
CA LEU A 71 7.32 -0.56 -2.51
C LEU A 71 8.22 0.38 -3.27
N ARG A 72 8.78 -0.09 -4.39
CA ARG A 72 9.58 0.73 -5.32
C ARG A 72 8.99 0.65 -6.72
N PHE A 73 8.72 1.81 -7.29
CA PHE A 73 8.06 1.96 -8.58
C PHE A 73 9.06 2.33 -9.67
N GLY A 74 8.70 2.01 -10.93
CA GLY A 74 9.48 2.44 -12.08
C GLY A 74 9.43 3.96 -12.30
N LYS A 75 8.32 4.59 -11.92
CA LYS A 75 8.08 6.03 -12.07
C LYS A 75 7.74 6.68 -10.72
N GLU A 76 8.15 7.93 -10.56
CA GLU A 76 7.81 8.75 -9.40
C GLU A 76 6.30 9.05 -9.31
N SER A 77 5.65 9.22 -10.47
CA SER A 77 4.21 9.45 -10.56
C SER A 77 3.40 8.35 -9.85
N ASP A 78 3.80 7.10 -10.04
CA ASP A 78 3.05 5.93 -9.55
C ASP A 78 3.14 5.84 -8.02
N ALA A 79 4.32 6.15 -7.46
CA ALA A 79 4.52 6.23 -6.02
C ALA A 79 3.66 7.34 -5.40
N LYS A 80 3.63 8.51 -6.03
CA LYS A 80 2.84 9.67 -5.59
C LYS A 80 1.34 9.41 -5.69
N GLU A 81 0.88 8.76 -6.76
CA GLU A 81 -0.52 8.42 -6.96
C GLU A 81 -1.00 7.41 -5.91
N LEU A 82 -0.25 6.33 -5.68
CA LEU A 82 -0.61 5.37 -4.64
C LEU A 82 -0.58 6.00 -3.25
N HIS A 83 0.43 6.82 -2.95
CA HIS A 83 0.49 7.58 -1.70
C HIS A 83 -0.77 8.43 -1.51
N LYS A 84 -1.19 9.19 -2.54
CA LYS A 84 -2.42 10.00 -2.51
C LYS A 84 -3.66 9.15 -2.27
N LEU A 85 -3.81 8.02 -2.97
CA LEU A 85 -4.95 7.12 -2.81
C LEU A 85 -5.06 6.58 -1.38
N ILE A 86 -3.94 6.18 -0.79
CA ILE A 86 -3.90 5.68 0.59
C ILE A 86 -4.24 6.81 1.57
N THR A 87 -3.59 7.96 1.46
CA THR A 87 -3.80 9.06 2.42
C THR A 87 -5.20 9.65 2.34
N GLU A 88 -5.76 9.82 1.15
CA GLU A 88 -7.14 10.29 0.97
C GLU A 88 -8.18 9.30 1.50
N HIS A 89 -7.94 8.00 1.34
CA HIS A 89 -8.82 6.98 1.89
C HIS A 89 -8.75 6.96 3.42
N VAL A 90 -7.54 6.93 3.98
CA VAL A 90 -7.32 6.91 5.44
C VAL A 90 -7.87 8.17 6.10
N ALA A 91 -7.85 9.33 5.43
CA ALA A 91 -8.43 10.58 5.95
C ALA A 91 -9.96 10.59 5.98
N LYS A 92 -10.63 9.69 5.24
CA LYS A 92 -12.09 9.57 5.16
C LYS A 92 -12.65 8.42 6.01
N MET A 93 -11.79 7.61 6.62
CA MET A 93 -12.13 6.53 7.57
C MET A 93 -12.40 7.08 8.97
#